data_AF-A0A813GEW4-F1
#
_entry.id   AF-A0A813GEW4-F1
#
_cell.length_a   1.000
_cell.length_b   1.000
_cell.length_c   1.000
_cell.angle_alpha   90.00
_cell.angle_beta   90.00
_cell.angle_gamma   90.00
#
_symmetry.space_group_name_H-M   'P 1'
#
loop_
_entity.id
_entity.type
_entity.pdbx_description
1 polymer ?
#
loop_
_entity_poly.entity_id
_entity_poly.type
_entity_poly.pdbx_seq_one_letter_code
_entity_poly.pdbx_strand_id
1 'polypeptide(L)'
;MTTQSKGGGSSKKQAAGMFATGLVLLKVIVSCYAAVNSDASLKKYANLPLYAQLSQLFLPWFVMSFVLALIFEPSVVSSPEAFFHGWNFGTWLVVVSFAVKTVLTMTLLKTLDSISKNIGEAVAVLVIYVMQVTMPSFGKQFEMDTFVAMSIVVMTVTTYMFLKQDLDASKAAAPAPKKAADRV
;
A
#
# COMPACT_ATOMS: atom_id res chain seq x y z
N MET A 1 14.14 -11.19 -55.20
CA MET A 1 12.77 -11.42 -54.69
C MET A 1 12.89 -12.59 -53.72
N THR A 2 12.67 -12.48 -52.41
CA THR A 2 11.55 -11.82 -51.71
C THR A 2 11.99 -11.44 -50.29
N THR A 3 11.40 -10.35 -49.82
CA THR A 3 11.68 -9.55 -48.63
C THR A 3 11.50 -10.29 -47.29
N GLN A 4 12.50 -10.30 -46.40
CA GLN A 4 12.29 -10.60 -44.98
C GLN A 4 11.69 -9.38 -44.28
N SER A 5 10.41 -9.46 -43.90
CA SER A 5 9.78 -8.53 -42.96
C SER A 5 10.12 -8.96 -41.52
N LYS A 6 11.15 -8.36 -40.93
CA LYS A 6 11.45 -8.39 -39.48
C LYS A 6 11.13 -7.00 -38.91
N GLY A 7 9.87 -6.73 -38.60
CA GLY A 7 9.43 -5.42 -38.11
C GLY A 7 8.30 -5.41 -37.09
N GLY A 8 7.90 -6.56 -36.52
CA GLY A 8 6.67 -6.65 -35.71
C GLY A 8 6.84 -6.86 -34.19
N GLY A 9 8.06 -7.11 -33.70
CA GLY A 9 8.29 -7.57 -32.31
C GLY A 9 8.46 -6.47 -31.27
N SER A 10 9.14 -5.37 -31.61
CA SER A 10 9.49 -4.32 -30.66
C SER A 10 8.30 -3.43 -30.28
N SER A 11 7.42 -3.09 -31.22
CA SER A 11 6.27 -2.22 -30.97
C SER A 11 5.22 -2.85 -30.04
N LYS A 12 5.04 -4.19 -30.07
CA LYS A 12 4.10 -4.88 -29.17
C LYS A 12 4.60 -4.94 -27.71
N LYS A 13 5.91 -5.14 -27.50
CA LYS A 13 6.51 -5.11 -26.14
C LYS A 13 6.52 -3.70 -25.56
N GLN A 14 6.78 -2.68 -26.40
CA GLN A 14 6.74 -1.28 -25.98
C GLN A 14 5.32 -0.81 -25.66
N ALA A 15 4.32 -1.19 -26.46
CA ALA A 15 2.91 -0.89 -26.19
C ALA A 15 2.39 -1.60 -24.93
N ALA A 16 2.76 -2.86 -24.71
CA ALA A 16 2.44 -3.59 -23.48
C ALA A 16 3.12 -2.96 -22.25
N GLY A 17 4.36 -2.47 -22.39
CA GLY A 17 5.06 -1.74 -21.34
C GLY A 17 4.38 -0.41 -20.98
N MET A 18 3.93 0.35 -21.98
CA MET A 18 3.19 1.59 -21.76
C MET A 18 1.84 1.33 -21.09
N PHE A 19 1.11 0.31 -21.52
CA PHE A 19 -0.16 -0.09 -20.90
C PHE A 19 0.03 -0.55 -19.45
N ALA A 20 1.04 -1.38 -19.18
CA ALA A 20 1.38 -1.82 -17.82
C ALA A 20 1.76 -0.63 -16.92
N THR A 21 2.52 0.33 -17.45
CA THR A 21 2.87 1.56 -16.71
C THR A 21 1.62 2.38 -16.38
N GLY A 22 0.69 2.52 -17.33
CA GLY A 22 -0.59 3.19 -17.10
C GLY A 22 -1.42 2.54 -16.00
N LEU A 23 -1.51 1.20 -15.99
CA LEU A 23 -2.21 0.45 -14.94
C LEU A 23 -1.55 0.62 -13.56
N VAL A 24 -0.22 0.65 -13.50
CA VAL A 24 0.51 0.89 -12.25
C VAL A 24 0.20 2.29 -11.70
N LEU A 25 0.22 3.32 -12.54
CA LEU A 25 -0.12 4.68 -12.13
C LEU A 25 -1.57 4.78 -11.63
N LEU A 26 -2.51 4.20 -12.37
CA LEU A 26 -3.92 4.15 -11.97
C LEU A 26 -4.08 3.46 -10.61
N LYS A 27 -3.41 2.33 -10.40
CA LYS A 27 -3.40 1.61 -9.13
C LYS A 27 -2.88 2.46 -7.99
N VAL A 28 -1.83 3.26 -8.20
CA VAL A 28 -1.29 4.17 -7.17
C VAL A 28 -2.33 5.24 -6.81
N ILE A 29 -2.97 5.87 -7.80
CA ILE A 29 -3.99 6.90 -7.57
C ILE A 29 -5.16 6.33 -6.76
N VAL A 30 -5.70 5.19 -7.18
CA VAL A 30 -6.82 4.52 -6.50
C VAL A 30 -6.41 4.10 -5.08
N SER A 31 -5.20 3.56 -4.90
CA SER A 31 -4.69 3.16 -3.59
C SER A 31 -4.52 4.34 -2.63
N CYS A 32 -4.00 5.47 -3.11
CA CYS A 32 -3.85 6.68 -2.31
C CYS A 32 -5.22 7.27 -1.92
N TYR A 33 -6.16 7.33 -2.86
CA TYR A 33 -7.53 7.77 -2.59
C TYR A 33 -8.22 6.87 -1.55
N ALA A 34 -8.14 5.55 -1.71
CA ALA A 34 -8.71 4.60 -0.77
C ALA A 34 -8.11 4.73 0.64
N ALA A 35 -6.80 4.99 0.74
CA ALA A 35 -6.13 5.22 2.02
C ALA A 35 -6.65 6.48 2.72
N VAL A 36 -6.78 7.59 1.99
CA VAL A 36 -7.30 8.86 2.53
C VAL A 36 -8.77 8.73 2.91
N ASN A 37 -9.59 8.09 2.07
CA ASN A 37 -11.00 7.89 2.35
C ASN A 37 -11.22 6.97 3.58
N SER A 38 -10.38 5.95 3.74
CA SER A 38 -10.42 5.06 4.91
C SER A 38 -10.04 5.82 6.20
N ASP A 39 -8.97 6.62 6.17
CA ASP A 39 -8.54 7.45 7.29
C ASP A 39 -9.62 8.48 7.69
N ALA A 40 -10.22 9.17 6.70
CA ALA A 40 -11.31 10.10 6.93
C ALA A 40 -12.57 9.42 7.51
N SER A 41 -12.93 8.24 7.02
CA SER A 41 -14.08 7.48 7.50
C SER A 41 -13.88 6.97 8.93
N LEU A 42 -12.68 6.47 9.26
CA LEU A 42 -12.35 5.98 10.60
C LEU A 42 -12.41 7.10 11.64
N LYS A 43 -11.93 8.30 11.30
CA LYS A 43 -11.99 9.49 12.17
C LYS A 43 -13.40 10.04 12.33
N LYS A 44 -14.21 10.06 11.25
CA LYS A 44 -15.60 10.53 11.28
C LYS A 44 -16.49 9.71 12.20
N TYR A 45 -16.19 8.41 12.34
CA TYR A 45 -16.97 7.47 13.16
C TYR A 45 -16.24 7.04 14.44
N ALA A 46 -15.31 7.84 14.98
CA ALA A 46 -14.48 7.46 16.13
C ALA A 46 -15.24 6.90 17.36
N ASN A 47 -16.52 7.26 17.50
CA ASN A 47 -17.40 6.78 18.57
C ASN A 47 -17.92 5.33 18.38
N LEU A 48 -17.73 4.69 17.22
CA LEU A 48 -18.13 3.29 17.00
C LEU A 48 -17.03 2.29 17.38
N PRO A 49 -17.41 1.09 17.88
CA PRO A 49 -16.46 0.03 18.18
C PRO A 49 -15.72 -0.42 16.90
N LEU A 50 -14.41 -0.67 17.04
CA LEU A 50 -13.50 -0.96 15.92
C LEU A 50 -14.00 -2.12 15.07
N TYR A 51 -14.53 -3.18 15.71
CA TYR A 51 -15.07 -4.35 15.02
C TYR A 51 -16.21 -4.02 14.06
N ALA A 52 -17.10 -3.08 14.42
CA ALA A 52 -18.21 -2.68 13.56
C ALA A 52 -17.71 -1.95 12.30
N GLN A 53 -16.77 -1.01 12.46
CA GLN A 53 -16.14 -0.32 11.32
C GLN A 53 -15.34 -1.29 10.43
N LEU A 54 -14.67 -2.24 11.05
CA LEU A 54 -13.87 -3.25 10.36
C LEU A 54 -14.76 -4.15 9.50
N SER A 55 -15.89 -4.60 10.05
CA SER A 55 -16.88 -5.40 9.30
C SER A 55 -17.48 -4.64 8.11
N GLN A 56 -17.76 -3.35 8.27
CA GLN A 56 -18.30 -2.50 7.20
C GLN A 56 -17.29 -2.24 6.07
N LEU A 57 -15.98 -2.32 6.35
CA LEU A 57 -14.93 -2.19 5.35
C LEU A 57 -14.60 -3.54 4.68
N PHE A 58 -14.66 -4.63 5.44
CA PHE A 58 -14.38 -5.97 4.92
C PHE A 58 -15.51 -6.54 4.06
N LEU A 59 -16.77 -6.26 4.39
CA LEU A 59 -17.91 -6.80 3.63
C LEU A 59 -17.93 -6.32 2.16
N PRO A 60 -17.83 -5.02 1.84
CA PRO A 60 -17.75 -4.56 0.46
C PRO A 60 -16.52 -5.08 -0.25
N TRP A 61 -15.39 -5.17 0.46
CA TRP A 61 -14.16 -5.70 -0.12
C TRP A 61 -14.32 -7.17 -0.51
N PHE A 62 -14.85 -8.01 0.39
CA PHE A 62 -15.13 -9.41 0.10
C PHE A 62 -16.10 -9.56 -1.08
N VAL A 63 -17.20 -8.81 -1.09
CA VAL A 63 -18.18 -8.84 -2.17
C VAL A 63 -17.56 -8.44 -3.51
N MET A 64 -16.79 -7.35 -3.54
CA MET A 64 -16.12 -6.90 -4.78
C MET A 64 -15.06 -7.89 -5.24
N SER A 65 -14.26 -8.46 -4.33
CA SER A 65 -13.29 -9.50 -4.66
C SER A 65 -13.95 -10.76 -5.21
N PHE A 66 -15.10 -11.15 -4.65
CA PHE A 66 -15.87 -12.29 -5.13
C PHE A 66 -16.47 -12.04 -6.52
N VAL A 67 -17.05 -10.85 -6.75
CA VAL A 67 -17.57 -10.46 -8.07
C VAL A 67 -16.45 -10.43 -9.12
N LEU A 68 -15.28 -9.87 -8.77
CA LEU A 68 -14.12 -9.88 -9.65
C LEU A 68 -13.64 -11.31 -9.96
N ALA A 69 -13.64 -12.21 -8.97
CA ALA A 69 -13.29 -13.61 -9.18
C ALA A 69 -14.26 -14.29 -10.17
N LEU A 70 -15.57 -14.01 -10.06
CA LEU A 70 -16.57 -14.53 -11.01
C LEU A 70 -16.37 -14.03 -12.44
N ILE A 71 -15.96 -12.77 -12.61
CA ILE A 71 -15.79 -12.15 -13.93
C ILE A 71 -14.50 -12.64 -14.61
N PHE A 72 -13.40 -12.68 -13.87
CA PHE A 72 -12.08 -12.95 -14.44
C PHE A 72 -11.70 -14.43 -14.42
N GLU A 73 -12.11 -15.19 -13.39
CA GLU A 73 -11.79 -16.62 -13.24
C GLU A 73 -13.01 -17.44 -12.76
N PRO A 74 -14.06 -17.57 -13.59
CA PRO A 74 -15.29 -18.29 -13.21
C PRO A 74 -15.06 -19.77 -12.86
N SER A 75 -14.01 -20.38 -13.43
CA SER A 75 -13.61 -21.76 -13.15
C SER A 75 -13.21 -21.98 -11.69
N VAL A 76 -12.62 -20.97 -11.03
CA VAL A 76 -12.14 -21.06 -9.64
C VAL A 76 -13.29 -21.08 -8.63
N VAL A 77 -14.45 -20.53 -9.01
CA VAL A 77 -15.65 -20.46 -8.14
C VAL A 77 -16.60 -21.65 -8.37
N SER A 78 -16.34 -22.47 -9.39
CA SER A 78 -17.24 -23.55 -9.81
C SER A 78 -17.25 -24.75 -8.85
N SER A 79 -16.13 -25.03 -8.17
CA SER A 79 -16.08 -26.06 -7.13
C SER A 79 -15.04 -25.73 -6.06
N PRO A 80 -15.20 -26.22 -4.81
CA PRO A 80 -14.18 -26.09 -3.77
C PRO A 80 -12.83 -26.69 -4.19
N GLU A 81 -12.84 -27.78 -4.96
CA GLU A 81 -11.63 -28.43 -5.46
C GLU A 81 -10.90 -27.56 -6.48
N ALA A 82 -11.64 -26.84 -7.34
CA ALA A 82 -11.07 -25.87 -8.27
C ALA A 82 -10.54 -24.62 -7.54
N PHE A 83 -11.19 -24.21 -6.45
CA PHE A 83 -10.73 -23.09 -5.63
C PHE A 83 -9.39 -23.36 -4.94
N PHE A 84 -9.24 -24.55 -4.36
CA PHE A 84 -8.03 -24.96 -3.65
C PHE A 84 -6.96 -25.58 -4.57
N HIS A 85 -7.21 -25.62 -5.89
CA HIS A 85 -6.26 -26.19 -6.84
C HIS A 85 -4.96 -25.39 -6.85
N GLY A 86 -3.82 -26.05 -6.59
CA GLY A 86 -2.50 -25.42 -6.57
C GLY A 86 -2.16 -24.66 -5.28
N TRP A 87 -2.98 -24.76 -4.23
CA TRP A 87 -2.65 -24.19 -2.93
C TRP A 87 -1.49 -24.96 -2.30
N ASN A 88 -0.40 -24.25 -2.05
CA ASN A 88 0.76 -24.78 -1.35
C ASN A 88 0.94 -24.04 -0.01
N PHE A 89 1.92 -24.50 0.79
CA PHE A 89 2.23 -23.84 2.06
C PHE A 89 2.61 -22.35 1.88
N GLY A 90 3.26 -22.00 0.78
CA GLY A 90 3.57 -20.61 0.42
C GLY A 90 2.32 -19.77 0.18
N THR A 91 1.29 -20.31 -0.50
CA THR A 91 0.00 -19.64 -0.69
C THR A 91 -0.65 -19.31 0.64
N TRP A 92 -0.69 -20.29 1.56
CA TRP A 92 -1.20 -20.08 2.91
C TRP A 92 -0.41 -19.03 3.69
N LEU A 93 0.92 -19.05 3.59
CA LEU A 93 1.80 -18.06 4.23
C LEU A 93 1.46 -16.64 3.73
N VAL A 94 1.31 -16.46 2.42
CA VAL A 94 0.98 -15.17 1.81
C VAL A 94 -0.42 -14.71 2.24
N VAL A 95 -1.41 -15.59 2.24
CA VAL A 95 -2.79 -15.28 2.67
C VAL A 95 -2.82 -14.83 4.13
N VAL A 96 -2.18 -15.60 5.02
CA VAL A 96 -2.11 -15.27 6.46
C VAL A 96 -1.35 -13.95 6.66
N SER A 97 -0.21 -13.76 5.98
CA SER A 97 0.57 -12.52 6.07
C SER A 97 -0.25 -11.30 5.62
N PHE A 98 -1.04 -11.46 4.56
CA PHE A 98 -1.88 -10.39 4.06
C PHE A 98 -3.06 -10.09 4.99
N ALA A 99 -3.67 -11.11 5.60
CA ALA A 99 -4.70 -10.94 6.61
C ALA A 99 -4.17 -10.20 7.84
N VAL A 100 -3.02 -10.62 8.39
CA VAL A 100 -2.36 -9.97 9.52
C VAL A 100 -1.98 -8.53 9.17
N LYS A 101 -1.35 -8.31 8.00
CA LYS A 101 -1.00 -6.97 7.52
C LYS A 101 -2.22 -6.06 7.49
N THR A 102 -3.34 -6.55 6.95
CA THR A 102 -4.59 -5.80 6.84
C THR A 102 -5.11 -5.40 8.22
N VAL A 103 -5.22 -6.35 9.16
CA VAL A 103 -5.73 -6.08 10.51
C VAL A 103 -4.83 -5.10 11.26
N LEU A 104 -3.52 -5.29 11.18
CA LEU A 104 -2.54 -4.36 11.77
C LEU A 104 -2.66 -2.97 11.15
N THR A 105 -2.82 -2.87 9.84
CA THR A 105 -2.97 -1.59 9.13
C THR A 105 -4.23 -0.85 9.56
N MET A 106 -5.38 -1.52 9.66
CA MET A 106 -6.62 -0.90 10.13
C MET A 106 -6.54 -0.50 11.61
N THR A 107 -5.85 -1.29 12.43
CA THR A 107 -5.61 -0.95 13.84
C THR A 107 -4.72 0.28 13.96
N LEU A 108 -3.64 0.33 13.18
CA LEU A 108 -2.74 1.49 13.12
C LEU A 108 -3.47 2.74 12.66
N LEU A 109 -4.32 2.67 11.62
CA LEU A 109 -5.09 3.82 11.14
C LEU A 109 -6.08 4.38 12.16
N LYS A 110 -6.50 3.59 13.15
CA LYS A 110 -7.33 4.10 14.25
C LYS A 110 -6.52 4.96 15.23
N THR A 111 -5.23 4.67 15.39
CA THR A 111 -4.34 5.33 16.37
C THR A 111 -3.38 6.35 15.73
N LEU A 112 -3.03 6.17 14.47
CA LEU A 112 -2.00 6.88 13.71
C LEU A 112 -2.56 7.33 12.34
N ASP A 113 -2.07 8.46 11.83
CA ASP A 113 -2.46 8.98 10.51
C ASP A 113 -2.04 8.06 9.36
N SER A 114 -2.74 8.18 8.22
CA SER A 114 -2.38 7.57 6.92
C SER A 114 -0.93 7.84 6.47
N ILE A 115 -0.31 8.92 6.97
CA ILE A 115 1.10 9.27 6.74
C ILE A 115 2.04 8.24 7.39
N SER A 116 1.81 7.86 8.65
CA SER A 116 2.64 6.88 9.37
C SER A 116 2.58 5.49 8.75
N LYS A 117 1.47 5.13 8.09
CA LYS A 117 1.36 3.88 7.33
C LYS A 117 2.32 3.87 6.14
N ASN A 118 2.34 4.92 5.33
CA ASN A 118 3.22 4.99 4.15
C ASN A 118 4.70 5.01 4.57
N ILE A 119 5.01 5.57 5.74
CA ILE A 119 6.35 5.54 6.34
C ILE A 119 6.76 4.11 6.72
N GLY A 120 5.88 3.38 7.42
CA GLY A 120 6.14 1.99 7.80
C GLY A 120 6.40 1.09 6.59
N GLU A 121 5.70 1.34 5.48
CA GLU A 121 5.97 0.65 4.22
C GLU A 121 7.35 1.01 3.64
N ALA A 122 7.76 2.29 3.66
CA ALA A 122 9.07 2.71 3.18
C ALA A 122 10.23 2.07 3.99
N VAL A 123 10.11 2.02 5.31
CA VAL A 123 11.10 1.37 6.19
C VAL A 123 11.11 -0.15 5.96
N ALA A 124 9.95 -0.77 5.77
CA ALA A 124 9.86 -2.20 5.50
C ALA A 124 10.61 -2.59 4.21
N VAL A 125 10.58 -1.77 3.16
CA VAL A 125 11.33 -2.06 1.92
C VAL A 125 12.84 -2.06 2.18
N LEU A 126 13.35 -1.16 3.03
CA LEU A 126 14.77 -1.16 3.42
C LEU A 126 15.15 -2.42 4.19
N VAL A 127 14.33 -2.84 5.16
CA VAL A 127 14.55 -4.07 5.93
C VAL A 127 14.53 -5.30 5.02
N ILE A 128 13.58 -5.36 4.09
CA ILE A 128 13.49 -6.43 3.09
C ILE A 128 14.76 -6.46 2.21
N TYR A 129 15.28 -5.30 1.80
CA TYR A 129 16.52 -5.23 1.03
C TYR A 129 17.71 -5.79 1.82
N VAL A 130 17.88 -5.37 3.08
CA VAL A 130 18.94 -5.90 3.95
C VAL A 130 18.81 -7.40 4.15
N MET A 131 17.58 -7.90 4.34
CA MET A 131 17.33 -9.34 4.47
C MET A 131 17.67 -10.10 3.18
N GLN A 132 17.35 -9.56 2.00
CA GLN A 132 17.68 -10.17 0.70
C GLN A 132 19.19 -10.25 0.46
N VAL A 133 19.95 -9.24 0.91
CA VAL A 133 21.42 -9.20 0.76
C VAL A 133 22.10 -10.13 1.77
N THR A 134 21.62 -10.17 3.01
CA THR A 134 22.25 -10.94 4.10
C THR A 134 21.89 -12.42 4.07
N MET A 135 20.72 -12.78 3.53
CA MET A 135 20.27 -14.16 3.50
C MET A 135 20.81 -14.89 2.26
N PRO A 136 21.63 -15.94 2.43
CA PRO A 136 22.30 -16.63 1.32
C PRO A 136 21.34 -17.32 0.34
N SER A 137 20.07 -17.52 0.73
CA SER A 137 19.03 -18.15 -0.09
C SER A 137 18.47 -17.26 -1.20
N PHE A 138 18.65 -15.93 -1.12
CA PHE A 138 18.06 -14.99 -2.10
C PHE A 138 19.03 -14.57 -3.21
N GLY A 139 20.32 -14.91 -3.10
CA GLY A 139 21.32 -14.73 -4.16
C GLY A 139 21.54 -13.30 -4.64
N LYS A 140 21.00 -12.29 -3.94
CA LYS A 140 21.08 -10.89 -4.34
C LYS A 140 22.43 -10.32 -3.94
N GLN A 141 23.20 -9.86 -4.91
CA GLN A 141 24.47 -9.18 -4.62
C GLN A 141 24.20 -7.78 -4.04
N PHE A 142 25.06 -7.35 -3.13
CA PHE A 142 24.98 -6.03 -2.54
C PHE A 142 25.32 -4.98 -3.60
N GLU A 143 24.33 -4.16 -3.96
CA GLU A 143 24.52 -3.01 -4.83
C GLU A 143 24.51 -1.72 -3.99
N MET A 144 25.59 -0.95 -4.09
CA MET A 144 25.74 0.30 -3.34
C MET A 144 24.73 1.35 -3.79
N ASP A 145 24.50 1.48 -5.09
CA ASP A 145 23.56 2.48 -5.64
C ASP A 145 22.13 2.24 -5.15
N THR A 146 21.68 0.98 -5.18
CA THR A 146 20.37 0.58 -4.68
C THR A 146 20.25 0.82 -3.16
N PHE A 147 21.31 0.53 -2.39
CA PHE A 147 21.32 0.77 -0.95
C PHE A 147 21.25 2.27 -0.60
N VAL A 148 22.02 3.11 -1.29
CA VAL A 148 22.04 4.56 -1.08
C VAL A 148 20.69 5.17 -1.47
N ALA A 149 20.11 4.77 -2.61
CA ALA A 149 18.80 5.25 -3.04
C ALA A 149 17.71 4.93 -2.00
N MET A 150 17.67 3.70 -1.49
CA MET A 150 16.74 3.30 -0.44
C MET A 150 16.97 4.05 0.88
N SER A 151 18.23 4.28 1.25
CA SER A 151 18.60 5.02 2.46
C SER A 151 18.17 6.48 2.39
N ILE A 152 18.32 7.14 1.23
CA ILE A 152 17.85 8.52 1.01
C ILE A 152 16.34 8.61 1.18
N VAL A 153 15.58 7.66 0.64
CA VAL A 153 14.12 7.62 0.81
C VAL A 153 13.75 7.53 2.29
N VAL A 154 14.36 6.60 3.03
CA VAL A 154 14.09 6.43 4.46
C VAL A 154 14.51 7.66 5.28
N MET A 155 15.68 8.25 5.00
CA MET A 155 16.12 9.47 5.67
C MET A 155 15.18 10.65 5.38
N THR A 156 14.78 10.85 4.12
CA THR A 156 13.87 11.94 3.73
C THR A 156 12.53 11.81 4.46
N VAL A 157 11.99 10.59 4.51
CA VAL A 157 10.73 10.29 5.18
C VAL A 157 10.85 10.50 6.69
N THR A 158 11.97 10.10 7.30
CA THR A 158 12.24 10.28 8.74
C THR A 158 12.41 11.76 9.09
N THR A 159 13.14 12.52 8.29
CA THR A 159 13.31 13.98 8.48
C THR A 159 11.97 14.70 8.37
N TYR A 160 11.12 14.31 7.42
CA TYR A 160 9.76 14.85 7.32
C TYR A 160 8.94 14.59 8.59
N MET A 161 9.08 13.41 9.23
CA MET A 161 8.40 13.13 10.50
C MET A 161 8.82 14.06 11.61
N PHE A 162 10.13 14.23 11.83
CA PHE A 162 10.63 15.13 12.87
C PHE A 162 10.13 16.55 12.65
N LEU A 163 10.21 17.06 11.41
CA LEU A 163 9.67 18.38 11.07
C LEU A 163 8.16 18.49 11.31
N LYS A 164 7.37 17.47 10.96
CA LYS A 164 5.93 17.48 11.21
C LYS A 164 5.61 17.46 12.70
N GLN A 165 6.31 16.64 13.49
CA GLN A 165 6.14 16.58 14.94
C GLN A 165 6.47 17.92 15.60
N ASP A 166 7.58 18.55 15.18
CA ASP A 166 7.99 19.86 15.68
C ASP A 166 6.98 20.96 15.31
N LEU A 167 6.42 20.91 14.10
CA LEU A 167 5.37 21.82 13.64
C LEU A 167 4.06 21.64 14.43
N ASP A 168 3.64 20.41 14.66
CA ASP A 168 2.42 20.11 15.41
C ASP A 168 2.57 20.49 16.89
N ALA A 169 3.75 20.25 17.49
CA ALA A 169 4.10 20.71 18.83
C ALA A 169 4.12 22.25 18.93
N SER A 170 4.70 22.92 17.93
CA SER A 170 4.75 24.39 17.86
C SER A 170 3.35 25.01 17.74
N LYS A 171 2.45 24.39 16.95
CA LYS A 171 1.05 24.82 16.83
C LYS A 171 0.27 24.60 18.12
N ALA A 172 0.51 23.50 18.84
CA ALA A 172 -0.12 23.23 20.12
C ALA A 172 0.36 24.18 21.23
N ALA A 173 1.59 24.67 21.14
CA ALA A 173 2.18 25.65 22.05
C ALA A 173 1.79 27.11 21.72
N ALA A 174 1.12 27.38 20.60
CA ALA A 174 0.69 28.73 20.24
C ALA A 174 -0.48 29.20 21.12
N PRO A 175 -0.38 30.36 21.81
CA PRO A 175 -1.46 30.87 22.63
C PRO A 175 -2.70 31.20 21.79
N ALA A 176 -3.89 30.88 22.32
CA ALA A 176 -5.17 31.17 21.66
C ALA A 176 -5.26 32.64 21.21
N PRO A 177 -5.83 32.94 20.03
CA PRO A 177 -6.00 34.32 19.60
C PRO A 177 -6.83 35.05 20.65
N LYS A 178 -6.24 36.09 21.27
CA LYS A 178 -6.99 37.02 22.12
C LYS A 178 -8.15 37.53 21.29
N LYS A 179 -9.37 37.08 21.59
CA LYS A 179 -10.59 37.74 21.11
C LYS A 179 -10.41 39.21 21.46
N ALA A 180 -10.43 40.07 20.44
CA ALA A 180 -10.49 41.50 20.60
C ALA A 180 -11.81 41.83 21.32
N ALA A 181 -11.78 41.78 22.65
CA ALA A 181 -12.55 42.70 23.46
C ALA A 181 -11.99 44.11 23.20
N ASP A 182 -12.87 45.10 23.23
CA ASP A 182 -12.60 46.53 23.04
C ASP A 182 -12.68 47.05 21.60
N ARG A 183 -13.92 47.14 21.10
CA ARG A 183 -14.41 48.43 20.61
C ARG A 183 -15.77 48.72 21.23
N VAL A 184 -15.69 49.54 22.29
CA VAL A 184 -16.77 50.38 22.85
C VAL A 184 -17.32 51.28 21.74
#